data_AF-A0A512HS88-F1
#
_entry.id   AF-A0A512HS88-F1
#
_cell.length_a   1.000
_cell.length_b   1.000
_cell.length_c   1.000
_cell.angle_alpha   90.00
_cell.angle_beta   90.00
_cell.angle_gamma   90.00
#
_symmetry.space_group_name_H-M   'P 1'
#
loop_
_entity.id
_entity.type
_entity.pdbx_description
1 polymer ?
#
loop_
_entity_poly.entity_id
_entity_poly.type
_entity_poly.pdbx_seq_one_letter_code
_entity_poly.pdbx_strand_id
1 'polypeptide(L)'
;MTVTADAAPQDVFASVDPPRAVLFDFGGVLTTSVFASFARCSREISGDPDLLLQVVAQDEGASAALVEHECGRIEDEEFEAAVARGLAARGVEVEPAGLIARMQRDLLPDEAMRSVVSQLRERGIAVALVSNSLGRDCYAGHDLEALFDVRVISGTEGVRKPSRELYRIACERLGVAPTEALMIDDLAINVRAAHAMGLGGVVHRRADRTAEQLATLLSLEPGALLETRS
;
A
#
# COMPACT_ATOMS: atom_id res chain seq x y z
N MET A 1 3.45 -23.28 10.80
CA MET A 1 3.20 -22.76 12.16
C MET A 1 2.92 -21.27 11.99
N THR A 2 1.64 -20.92 11.98
CA THR A 2 1.13 -19.62 11.54
C THR A 2 1.35 -18.61 12.66
N VAL A 3 2.30 -17.69 12.48
CA VAL A 3 2.43 -16.53 13.36
C VAL A 3 1.44 -15.49 12.86
N THR A 4 0.25 -15.49 13.48
CA THR A 4 -0.66 -14.34 13.47
C THR A 4 0.00 -13.24 14.28
N ALA A 5 0.74 -12.35 13.61
CA ALA A 5 1.20 -11.12 14.23
C ALA A 5 0.02 -10.15 14.25
N ASP A 6 -0.65 -10.05 15.41
CA ASP A 6 -1.50 -8.90 15.72
C ASP A 6 -0.67 -7.61 15.54
N ALA A 7 -1.30 -6.54 15.05
CA ALA A 7 -0.72 -5.21 15.13
C ALA A 7 -0.48 -4.89 16.62
N ALA A 8 0.74 -4.52 16.98
CA ALA A 8 1.03 -4.15 18.36
C ALA A 8 0.41 -2.77 18.67
N PRO A 9 0.10 -2.41 19.93
CA PRO A 9 -0.47 -1.10 20.31
C PRO A 9 0.32 0.13 19.81
N GLN A 10 1.55 -0.08 19.36
CA GLN A 10 2.47 0.89 18.75
C GLN A 10 2.20 1.21 17.26
N ASP A 11 1.16 0.63 16.67
CA ASP A 11 0.85 0.68 15.23
C ASP A 11 -0.47 1.44 14.91
N VAL A 12 -1.05 2.13 15.89
CA VAL A 12 -2.24 2.99 15.72
C VAL A 12 -1.92 4.39 16.23
N PHE A 13 -2.25 5.40 15.44
CA PHE A 13 -1.94 6.80 15.70
C PHE A 13 -3.23 7.62 15.63
N ALA A 14 -3.52 8.39 16.68
CA ALA A 14 -4.59 9.38 16.63
C ALA A 14 -4.18 10.53 15.72
N SER A 15 -5.15 11.06 14.96
CA SER A 15 -5.00 12.35 14.30
C SER A 15 -5.07 13.48 15.33
N VAL A 16 -4.53 14.64 14.98
CA VAL A 16 -4.53 15.81 15.88
C VAL A 16 -5.95 16.36 16.06
N ASP A 17 -6.73 16.42 14.98
CA ASP A 17 -8.12 16.87 14.97
C ASP A 17 -9.06 15.68 14.65
N PRO A 18 -10.38 15.81 14.94
CA PRO A 18 -11.35 14.78 14.57
C PRO A 18 -11.28 14.44 13.07
N PRO A 19 -11.02 13.17 12.70
CA PRO A 19 -10.76 12.83 11.32
C PRO A 19 -12.05 12.86 10.48
N ARG A 20 -11.92 13.38 9.26
CA ARG A 20 -12.99 13.51 8.25
C ARG A 20 -12.65 12.83 6.93
N ALA A 21 -11.42 12.34 6.79
CA ALA A 21 -10.96 11.62 5.63
C ALA A 21 -10.04 10.44 5.96
N VAL A 22 -10.01 9.45 5.06
CA VAL A 22 -9.13 8.28 5.18
C VAL A 22 -8.38 8.05 3.86
N LEU A 23 -7.06 7.97 3.96
CA LEU A 23 -6.11 7.72 2.89
C LEU A 23 -5.74 6.24 2.96
N PHE A 24 -5.90 5.51 1.86
CA PHE A 24 -5.62 4.09 1.77
C PHE A 24 -4.45 3.82 0.84
N ASP A 25 -3.54 2.93 1.26
CA ASP A 25 -2.67 2.25 0.32
C ASP A 25 -3.45 1.26 -0.56
N PHE A 26 -2.81 0.81 -1.64
CA PHE A 26 -3.32 -0.22 -2.52
C PHE A 26 -2.79 -1.61 -2.14
N GLY A 27 -1.51 -1.87 -2.43
CA GLY A 27 -0.88 -3.17 -2.25
C GLY A 27 -0.82 -3.54 -0.78
N GLY A 28 -1.33 -4.72 -0.42
CA GLY A 28 -1.34 -5.18 0.97
C GLY A 28 -2.42 -4.57 1.85
N VAL A 29 -3.20 -3.59 1.35
CA VAL A 29 -4.36 -3.01 2.05
C VAL A 29 -5.66 -3.29 1.29
N LEU A 30 -5.77 -2.86 0.04
CA LEU A 30 -6.91 -3.21 -0.84
C LEU A 30 -6.69 -4.53 -1.59
N THR A 31 -5.54 -5.16 -1.37
CA THR A 31 -5.19 -6.46 -1.91
C THR A 31 -4.58 -7.34 -0.82
N THR A 32 -4.40 -8.61 -1.15
CA THR A 32 -3.50 -9.51 -0.39
C THR A 32 -2.09 -8.92 -0.26
N SER A 33 -1.29 -9.48 0.65
CA SER A 33 0.07 -9.01 0.92
C SER A 33 0.98 -9.04 -0.31
N VAL A 34 1.59 -7.90 -0.63
CA VAL A 34 2.62 -7.77 -1.68
C VAL A 34 3.81 -8.68 -1.39
N PHE A 35 4.27 -8.72 -0.13
CA PHE A 35 5.37 -9.59 0.29
C PHE A 35 5.06 -11.07 0.06
N ALA A 36 3.82 -11.50 0.30
CA ALA A 36 3.43 -12.89 0.05
C ALA A 36 3.45 -13.23 -1.45
N SER A 37 2.98 -12.32 -2.31
CA SER A 37 3.04 -12.50 -3.77
C SER A 37 4.50 -12.57 -4.26
N PHE A 38 5.35 -11.67 -3.78
CA PHE A 38 6.78 -11.66 -4.11
C PHE A 38 7.47 -12.93 -3.65
N ALA A 39 7.17 -13.42 -2.45
CA ALA A 39 7.79 -14.63 -1.90
C ALA A 39 7.43 -15.89 -2.69
N ARG A 40 6.20 -15.97 -3.22
CA ARG A 40 5.79 -17.07 -4.11
C ARG A 40 6.53 -17.00 -5.44
N CYS A 41 6.57 -15.82 -6.07
CA CYS A 41 7.33 -15.61 -7.30
C CYS A 41 8.83 -15.92 -7.10
N SER A 42 9.43 -15.45 -6.01
CA SER A 42 10.84 -15.70 -5.65
C SER A 42 11.13 -17.19 -5.53
N ARG A 43 10.24 -17.93 -4.86
CA ARG A 43 10.35 -19.39 -4.72
C ARG A 43 10.23 -20.11 -6.07
N GLU A 44 9.34 -19.67 -6.96
CA GLU A 44 9.21 -20.23 -8.31
C GLU A 44 10.48 -20.02 -9.14
N ILE A 45 11.10 -18.85 -9.04
CA ILE A 45 12.27 -18.48 -9.85
C ILE A 45 13.57 -19.09 -9.31
N SER A 46 13.75 -19.13 -7.99
CA SER A 46 15.05 -19.41 -7.35
C SER A 46 15.04 -20.55 -6.33
N GLY A 47 13.87 -21.03 -5.91
CA GLY A 47 13.72 -21.92 -4.76
C GLY A 47 13.80 -21.22 -3.39
N ASP A 48 14.30 -19.98 -3.35
CA ASP A 48 14.39 -19.14 -2.16
C ASP A 48 13.23 -18.13 -2.13
N PRO A 49 12.35 -18.14 -1.11
CA PRO A 49 11.24 -17.19 -1.00
C PRO A 49 11.67 -15.74 -0.74
N ASP A 50 12.89 -15.50 -0.25
CA ASP A 50 13.29 -14.17 0.21
C ASP A 50 14.17 -13.44 -0.81
N LEU A 51 14.79 -14.17 -1.74
CA LEU A 51 15.79 -13.65 -2.68
C LEU A 51 15.30 -12.43 -3.48
N LEU A 52 14.10 -12.48 -4.06
CA LEU A 52 13.58 -11.38 -4.87
C LEU A 52 13.42 -10.12 -4.03
N LEU A 53 12.85 -10.24 -2.83
CA LEU A 53 12.69 -9.11 -1.92
C LEU A 53 14.05 -8.55 -1.48
N GLN A 54 15.02 -9.42 -1.20
CA GLN A 54 16.39 -9.02 -0.87
C GLN A 54 17.03 -8.25 -2.03
N VAL A 55 16.88 -8.72 -3.28
CA VAL A 55 17.38 -8.00 -4.46
C VAL A 55 16.73 -6.63 -4.57
N VAL A 56 15.40 -6.56 -4.58
CA VAL A 56 14.66 -5.29 -4.71
C VAL A 56 15.01 -4.31 -3.59
N ALA A 57 15.23 -4.79 -2.37
CA ALA A 57 15.48 -3.93 -1.22
C ALA A 57 16.96 -3.58 -0.97
N GLN A 58 17.91 -4.43 -1.36
CA GLN A 58 19.31 -4.35 -0.93
C GLN A 58 20.32 -4.29 -2.07
N ASP A 59 19.94 -4.70 -3.29
CA ASP A 59 20.79 -4.51 -4.46
C ASP A 59 20.74 -3.04 -4.89
N GLU A 60 21.89 -2.39 -4.96
CA GLU A 60 21.97 -0.94 -5.25
C GLU A 60 21.28 -0.60 -6.58
N GLY A 61 21.47 -1.43 -7.60
CA GLY A 61 20.88 -1.21 -8.93
C GLY A 61 19.37 -1.41 -8.93
N ALA A 62 18.88 -2.51 -8.35
CA ALA A 62 17.44 -2.78 -8.30
C ALA A 62 16.70 -1.81 -7.37
N SER A 63 17.28 -1.45 -6.22
CA SER A 63 16.69 -0.53 -5.26
C SER A 63 16.59 0.89 -5.81
N ALA A 64 17.64 1.38 -6.48
CA ALA A 64 17.59 2.67 -7.16
C ALA A 64 16.55 2.67 -8.30
N ALA A 65 16.51 1.61 -9.10
CA ALA A 65 15.52 1.46 -10.17
C ALA A 65 14.08 1.44 -9.63
N LEU A 66 13.82 0.79 -8.49
CA LEU A 66 12.50 0.82 -7.86
C LEU A 66 12.05 2.24 -7.54
N VAL A 67 12.94 3.08 -6.99
CA VAL A 67 12.61 4.47 -6.64
C VAL A 67 12.30 5.29 -7.89
N GLU A 68 13.11 5.14 -8.94
CA GLU A 68 12.88 5.86 -10.20
C GLU A 68 11.59 5.41 -10.88
N HIS A 69 11.29 4.11 -10.83
CA HIS A 69 10.10 3.52 -11.43
C HIS A 69 8.83 3.92 -10.71
N GLU A 70 8.80 3.80 -9.38
CA GLU A 70 7.65 4.25 -8.58
C GLU A 70 7.42 5.75 -8.70
N CYS A 71 8.42 6.55 -9.09
CA CYS A 71 8.28 7.97 -9.38
C CYS A 71 8.03 8.27 -10.87
N GLY A 72 7.80 7.27 -11.72
CA GLY A 72 7.49 7.47 -13.14
C GLY A 72 8.64 8.03 -13.98
N ARG A 73 9.89 7.87 -13.52
CA ARG A 73 11.10 8.36 -14.21
C ARG A 73 11.73 7.32 -15.15
N ILE A 74 11.42 6.05 -14.94
CA ILE A 74 11.82 4.94 -15.80
C ILE A 74 10.62 4.04 -16.10
N GLU A 75 10.68 3.33 -17.22
CA GLU A 75 9.64 2.40 -17.64
C GLU A 75 9.80 1.02 -16.97
N ASP A 76 8.74 0.20 -17.06
CA ASP A 76 8.70 -1.17 -16.50
C ASP A 76 9.93 -1.99 -16.91
N GLU A 77 10.30 -1.94 -18.19
CA GLU A 77 11.40 -2.72 -18.77
C GLU A 77 12.77 -2.42 -18.15
N GLU A 78 13.01 -1.15 -17.79
CA GLU A 78 14.27 -0.73 -17.17
C GLU A 78 14.37 -1.22 -15.72
N PHE A 79 13.26 -1.17 -14.97
CA PHE A 79 13.18 -1.75 -13.63
C PHE A 79 13.32 -3.27 -13.65
N GLU A 80 12.60 -3.96 -14.54
CA GLU A 80 12.67 -5.41 -14.71
C GLU A 80 14.09 -5.88 -15.02
N ALA A 81 14.78 -5.18 -15.92
CA ALA A 81 16.17 -5.46 -16.25
C ALA A 81 17.12 -5.25 -15.04
N ALA A 82 16.85 -4.27 -14.18
CA ALA A 82 17.63 -4.05 -12.97
C ALA A 82 17.46 -5.18 -11.94
N VAL A 83 16.22 -5.63 -11.71
CA VAL A 83 15.94 -6.77 -10.82
C VAL A 83 16.58 -8.05 -11.37
N ALA A 84 16.44 -8.31 -12.68
CA ALA A 84 17.04 -9.48 -13.31
C ALA A 84 18.58 -9.49 -13.18
N ARG A 85 19.25 -8.34 -13.35
CA ARG A 85 20.70 -8.22 -13.11
C ARG A 85 21.08 -8.53 -11.65
N GLY A 86 20.31 -8.03 -10.69
CA GLY A 86 20.53 -8.29 -9.26
C GLY A 86 20.35 -9.77 -8.88
N LEU A 87 19.41 -10.47 -9.54
CA LEU A 87 19.22 -11.91 -9.42
C LEU A 87 20.37 -12.71 -10.07
N ALA A 88 20.80 -12.31 -11.28
CA ALA A 88 21.91 -12.96 -11.99
C ALA A 88 23.23 -12.85 -11.20
N ALA A 89 23.49 -11.71 -10.55
CA ALA A 89 24.62 -11.52 -9.65
C ALA A 89 24.62 -12.48 -8.44
N ARG A 90 23.47 -13.09 -8.12
CA ARG A 90 23.27 -14.10 -7.07
C ARG A 90 23.09 -15.51 -7.63
N GLY A 91 23.40 -15.72 -8.91
CA GLY A 91 23.38 -17.02 -9.57
C GLY A 91 22.01 -17.47 -10.09
N VAL A 92 21.04 -16.55 -10.21
CA VAL A 92 19.68 -16.84 -10.67
C VAL A 92 19.40 -16.07 -11.96
N GLU A 93 19.42 -16.77 -13.08
CA GLU A 93 19.06 -16.22 -14.38
C GLU A 93 17.53 -16.22 -14.56
N VAL A 94 16.97 -15.08 -14.97
CA VAL A 94 15.54 -14.93 -15.24
C VAL A 94 15.33 -14.04 -16.46
N GLU A 95 14.34 -14.36 -17.28
CA GLU A 95 13.85 -13.44 -18.32
C GLU A 95 13.39 -12.13 -17.66
N PRO A 96 13.90 -10.95 -18.04
CA PRO A 96 13.43 -9.69 -17.47
C PRO A 96 11.97 -9.39 -17.83
N ALA A 97 11.56 -9.61 -19.08
CA ALA A 97 10.26 -9.18 -19.57
C ALA A 97 9.10 -9.77 -18.73
N GLY A 98 8.20 -8.90 -18.27
CA GLY A 98 7.02 -9.29 -17.49
C GLY A 98 7.35 -9.83 -16.10
N LEU A 99 8.53 -9.50 -15.54
CA LEU A 99 8.89 -9.83 -14.17
C LEU A 99 7.99 -9.12 -13.16
N ILE A 100 7.58 -7.86 -13.40
CA ILE A 100 6.63 -7.14 -12.52
C ILE A 100 5.31 -7.91 -12.45
N ALA A 101 4.75 -8.28 -13.61
CA ALA A 101 3.50 -9.03 -13.67
C ALA A 101 3.60 -10.40 -12.95
N ARG A 102 4.75 -11.07 -13.03
CA ARG A 102 4.99 -12.32 -12.27
C ARG A 102 5.10 -12.07 -10.77
N MET A 103 5.74 -11.00 -10.34
CA MET A 103 5.84 -10.59 -8.94
C MET A 103 4.46 -10.29 -8.33
N GLN A 104 3.53 -9.75 -9.13
CA GLN A 104 2.20 -9.32 -8.70
C GLN A 104 1.06 -10.30 -9.03
N ARG A 105 1.35 -11.44 -9.67
CA ARG A 105 0.34 -12.41 -10.14
C ARG A 105 -0.66 -12.83 -9.06
N ASP A 106 -0.20 -12.95 -7.82
CA ASP A 106 -0.99 -13.44 -6.69
C ASP A 106 -1.53 -12.31 -5.80
N LEU A 107 -1.45 -11.07 -6.28
CA LEU A 107 -2.03 -9.91 -5.65
C LEU A 107 -3.54 -9.87 -5.97
N LEU A 108 -4.35 -10.34 -5.03
CA LEU A 108 -5.79 -10.49 -5.21
C LEU A 108 -6.53 -9.40 -4.42
N PRO A 109 -7.69 -8.91 -4.89
CA PRO A 109 -8.49 -7.93 -4.15
C PRO A 109 -8.86 -8.40 -2.73
N ASP A 110 -8.78 -7.49 -1.75
CA ASP A 110 -9.34 -7.68 -0.41
C ASP A 110 -10.75 -7.07 -0.37
N GLU A 111 -11.76 -7.92 -0.54
CA GLU A 111 -13.16 -7.50 -0.56
C GLU A 111 -13.63 -6.90 0.77
N ALA A 112 -13.00 -7.28 1.90
CA ALA A 112 -13.33 -6.69 3.19
C ALA A 112 -12.84 -5.24 3.25
N MET A 113 -11.59 -4.97 2.89
CA MET A 113 -11.09 -3.59 2.85
C MET A 113 -11.80 -2.73 1.80
N ARG A 114 -12.19 -3.30 0.65
CA ARG A 114 -13.05 -2.60 -0.33
C ARG A 114 -14.42 -2.25 0.27
N SER A 115 -15.01 -3.15 1.04
CA SER A 115 -16.26 -2.90 1.77
C SER A 115 -16.10 -1.78 2.80
N VAL A 116 -14.98 -1.73 3.53
CA VAL A 116 -14.66 -0.61 4.44
C VAL A 116 -14.64 0.72 3.69
N VAL A 117 -13.97 0.80 2.54
CA VAL A 117 -13.93 2.02 1.72
C VAL A 117 -15.34 2.45 1.31
N SER A 118 -16.18 1.53 0.82
CA SER A 118 -17.59 1.85 0.46
C SER A 118 -18.38 2.38 1.66
N GLN A 119 -18.30 1.69 2.80
CA GLN A 119 -19.03 2.04 4.02
C GLN A 119 -18.62 3.41 4.57
N LEU A 120 -17.35 3.79 4.48
CA LEU A 120 -16.88 5.12 4.86
C LEU A 120 -17.49 6.20 3.96
N ARG A 121 -17.51 5.98 2.64
CA ARG A 121 -18.12 6.92 1.68
C ARG A 121 -19.61 7.09 1.89
N GLU A 122 -20.33 6.00 2.13
CA GLU A 122 -21.77 6.02 2.46
C GLU A 122 -22.08 6.86 3.71
N ARG A 123 -21.11 6.98 4.62
CA ARG A 123 -21.19 7.81 5.84
C ARG A 123 -20.73 9.27 5.61
N GLY A 124 -20.38 9.63 4.38
CA GLY A 124 -19.88 10.96 4.03
C GLY A 124 -18.44 11.23 4.47
N ILE A 125 -17.68 10.19 4.80
CA ILE A 125 -16.24 10.30 5.09
C ILE A 125 -15.50 10.23 3.76
N ALA A 126 -14.68 11.24 3.48
CA ALA A 126 -13.96 11.33 2.22
C ALA A 126 -12.83 10.29 2.18
N VAL A 127 -12.61 9.65 1.04
CA VAL A 127 -11.57 8.62 0.91
C VAL A 127 -10.65 8.88 -0.28
N ALA A 128 -9.35 8.69 -0.07
CA ALA A 128 -8.35 8.79 -1.11
C ALA A 128 -7.51 7.52 -1.23
N LEU A 129 -7.11 7.20 -2.46
CA LEU A 129 -6.02 6.27 -2.71
C LEU A 129 -4.68 7.02 -2.69
N VAL A 130 -3.71 6.53 -1.93
CA VAL A 130 -2.33 7.02 -1.91
C VAL A 130 -1.38 5.84 -2.06
N SER A 131 -0.91 5.62 -3.28
CA SER A 131 -0.24 4.37 -3.66
C SER A 131 1.11 4.62 -4.32
N ASN A 132 2.10 3.83 -3.91
CA ASN A 132 3.34 3.67 -4.65
C ASN A 132 3.08 2.65 -5.78
N SER A 133 2.95 3.10 -7.02
CA SER A 133 2.62 2.24 -8.16
C SER A 133 3.80 1.39 -8.59
N LEU A 134 3.59 0.08 -8.76
CA LEU A 134 4.58 -0.83 -9.34
C LEU A 134 3.99 -1.49 -10.59
N GLY A 135 4.26 -0.90 -11.76
CA GLY A 135 3.90 -1.44 -13.06
C GLY A 135 2.70 -0.73 -13.68
N ARG A 136 2.66 -0.67 -15.01
CA ARG A 136 1.56 0.01 -15.74
C ARG A 136 0.18 -0.60 -15.47
N ASP A 137 0.13 -1.91 -15.25
CA ASP A 137 -1.13 -2.65 -15.05
C ASP A 137 -1.47 -2.92 -13.57
N CYS A 138 -0.78 -2.29 -12.61
CA CYS A 138 -0.95 -2.60 -11.18
C CYS A 138 -2.37 -2.40 -10.62
N TYR A 139 -3.19 -1.59 -11.30
CA TYR A 139 -4.59 -1.34 -10.93
C TYR A 139 -5.59 -1.99 -11.91
N ALA A 140 -5.12 -2.78 -12.87
CA ALA A 140 -5.98 -3.41 -13.87
C ALA A 140 -7.04 -4.29 -13.19
N GLY A 141 -8.30 -4.13 -13.60
CA GLY A 141 -9.43 -4.83 -12.99
C GLY A 141 -10.02 -4.16 -11.74
N HIS A 142 -9.47 -3.03 -11.29
CA HIS A 142 -10.04 -2.23 -10.20
C HIS A 142 -10.66 -0.94 -10.74
N ASP A 143 -11.95 -0.72 -10.43
CA ASP A 143 -12.61 0.56 -10.69
C ASP A 143 -12.26 1.56 -9.59
N LEU A 144 -11.08 2.17 -9.71
CA LEU A 144 -10.59 3.14 -8.73
C LEU A 144 -11.42 4.43 -8.72
N GLU A 145 -12.02 4.81 -9.86
CA GLU A 145 -12.95 5.94 -9.95
C GLU A 145 -14.20 5.72 -9.09
N ALA A 146 -14.76 4.51 -9.13
CA ALA A 146 -15.92 4.18 -8.33
C ALA A 146 -15.59 4.04 -6.83
N LEU A 147 -14.36 3.63 -6.50
CA LEU A 147 -13.96 3.37 -5.11
C LEU A 147 -13.52 4.62 -4.34
N PHE A 148 -12.87 5.60 -5.00
CA PHE A 148 -12.22 6.70 -4.32
C PHE A 148 -12.63 8.08 -4.83
N ASP A 149 -12.73 9.04 -3.92
CA ASP A 149 -13.03 10.43 -4.28
C ASP A 149 -11.79 11.12 -4.87
N VAL A 150 -10.60 10.73 -4.40
CA VAL A 150 -9.29 11.23 -4.86
C VAL A 150 -8.32 10.07 -5.05
N ARG A 151 -7.45 10.17 -6.07
CA ARG A 151 -6.35 9.22 -6.30
C ARG A 151 -5.05 9.98 -6.43
N VAL A 152 -4.04 9.52 -5.72
CA VAL A 152 -2.69 10.09 -5.72
C VAL A 152 -1.72 8.92 -5.93
N ILE A 153 -1.19 8.83 -7.15
CA ILE A 153 -0.36 7.73 -7.60
C ILE A 153 1.06 8.24 -7.79
N SER A 154 2.03 7.61 -7.12
CA SER A 154 3.41 8.10 -7.07
C SER A 154 4.05 8.34 -8.43
N GLY A 155 3.79 7.47 -9.40
CA GLY A 155 4.33 7.59 -10.75
C GLY A 155 3.78 8.81 -11.50
N THR A 156 2.53 9.20 -11.24
CA THR A 156 1.91 10.41 -11.81
C THR A 156 2.39 11.67 -11.12
N GLU A 157 2.60 11.63 -9.80
CA GLU A 157 3.02 12.80 -9.02
C GLU A 157 4.55 13.02 -9.01
N GLY A 158 5.33 12.05 -9.46
CA GLY A 158 6.80 12.11 -9.44
C GLY A 158 7.43 11.94 -8.06
N VAL A 159 6.64 11.63 -7.04
CA VAL A 159 7.04 11.51 -5.63
C VAL A 159 6.36 10.29 -5.00
N ARG A 160 7.05 9.60 -4.08
CA ARG A 160 6.56 8.35 -3.47
C ARG A 160 6.47 8.45 -1.95
N LYS A 161 5.62 7.64 -1.33
CA LYS A 161 5.70 7.38 0.12
C LYS A 161 7.09 6.81 0.45
N PRO A 162 7.70 7.18 1.59
CA PRO A 162 7.15 7.95 2.71
C PRO A 162 7.34 9.48 2.61
N SER A 163 7.54 10.05 1.42
CA SER A 163 7.60 11.51 1.27
C SER A 163 6.30 12.17 1.73
N ARG A 164 6.42 13.19 2.58
CA ARG A 164 5.29 13.97 3.11
C ARG A 164 4.46 14.63 2.02
N GLU A 165 5.09 14.93 0.90
CA GLU A 165 4.49 15.59 -0.24
C GLU A 165 3.31 14.82 -0.81
N LEU A 166 3.40 13.48 -0.88
CA LEU A 166 2.33 12.68 -1.45
C LEU A 166 1.06 12.72 -0.59
N TYR A 167 1.20 12.71 0.74
CA TYR A 167 0.08 12.87 1.66
C TYR A 167 -0.52 14.29 1.60
N ARG A 168 0.33 15.31 1.45
CA ARG A 168 -0.10 16.71 1.27
C ARG A 168 -0.99 16.85 0.04
N ILE A 169 -0.56 16.31 -1.10
CA ILE A 169 -1.33 16.32 -2.35
C ILE A 169 -2.70 15.66 -2.15
N ALA A 170 -2.75 14.52 -1.44
CA ALA A 170 -4.01 13.84 -1.15
C ALA A 170 -4.96 14.69 -0.29
N CYS A 171 -4.45 15.28 0.80
CA CYS A 171 -5.24 16.14 1.68
C CYS A 171 -5.76 17.39 0.95
N GLU A 172 -4.92 18.03 0.13
CA GLU A 172 -5.30 19.21 -0.65
C GLU A 172 -6.40 18.91 -1.66
N ARG A 173 -6.30 17.78 -2.39
CA ARG A 173 -7.34 17.35 -3.34
C ARG A 173 -8.65 16.97 -2.65
N LEU A 174 -8.58 16.43 -1.43
CA LEU A 174 -9.74 16.13 -0.60
C LEU A 174 -10.34 17.37 0.09
N GLY A 175 -9.59 18.49 0.14
CA GLY A 175 -10.02 19.70 0.83
C GLY A 175 -10.02 19.57 2.36
N VAL A 176 -9.11 18.77 2.92
CA VAL A 176 -8.96 18.56 4.38
C VAL A 176 -7.56 18.95 4.86
N ALA A 177 -7.43 19.30 6.13
CA ALA A 177 -6.11 19.45 6.74
C ALA A 177 -5.47 18.07 7.00
N PRO A 178 -4.13 17.94 6.96
CA PRO A 178 -3.43 16.73 7.40
C PRO A 178 -3.85 16.26 8.80
N THR A 179 -4.18 17.18 9.69
CA THR A 179 -4.62 16.89 11.06
C THR A 179 -6.02 16.28 11.16
N GLU A 180 -6.82 16.34 10.08
CA GLU A 180 -8.17 15.80 9.98
C GLU A 180 -8.21 14.48 9.16
N ALA A 181 -7.07 13.83 8.93
CA ALA A 181 -7.00 12.66 8.05
C ALA A 181 -6.29 11.47 8.70
N LEU A 182 -6.65 10.26 8.27
CA LEU A 182 -6.05 8.99 8.70
C LEU A 182 -5.32 8.31 7.53
N MET A 183 -4.13 7.75 7.75
CA MET A 183 -3.42 6.93 6.77
C MET A 183 -3.50 5.43 7.12
N ILE A 184 -3.91 4.61 6.16
CA ILE A 184 -3.98 3.15 6.27
C ILE A 184 -2.99 2.54 5.29
N ASP A 185 -1.95 1.90 5.82
CA ASP A 185 -0.83 1.38 5.03
C ASP A 185 -0.25 0.15 5.73
N ASP A 186 0.19 -0.87 4.98
CA ASP A 186 0.81 -2.06 5.58
C ASP A 186 2.27 -1.81 6.01
N LEU A 187 2.90 -0.72 5.54
CA LEU A 187 4.25 -0.33 5.93
C LEU A 187 4.22 0.71 7.06
N ALA A 188 4.73 0.32 8.23
CA ALA A 188 4.78 1.21 9.39
C ALA A 188 5.56 2.52 9.13
N ILE A 189 6.53 2.50 8.22
CA ILE A 189 7.28 3.71 7.83
C ILE A 189 6.39 4.75 7.16
N ASN A 190 5.42 4.32 6.35
CA ASN A 190 4.48 5.22 5.67
C ASN A 190 3.51 5.83 6.66
N VAL A 191 2.94 5.03 7.57
CA VAL A 191 2.04 5.52 8.62
C VAL A 191 2.76 6.50 9.56
N ARG A 192 4.00 6.20 9.97
CA ARG A 192 4.79 7.11 10.81
C ARG A 192 5.15 8.42 10.11
N ALA A 193 5.44 8.37 8.81
CA ALA A 193 5.73 9.58 8.05
C ALA A 193 4.49 10.48 7.91
N ALA A 194 3.32 9.87 7.68
CA ALA A 194 2.03 10.56 7.74
C ALA A 194 1.76 11.15 9.14
N HIS A 195 2.01 10.38 10.20
CA HIS A 195 1.83 10.86 11.56
C HIS A 195 2.72 12.05 11.92
N ALA A 196 3.95 12.07 11.42
CA ALA A 196 4.90 13.18 11.63
C ALA A 196 4.45 14.51 11.01
N MET A 197 3.37 14.54 10.22
CA MET A 197 2.72 15.75 9.70
C MET A 197 1.29 15.96 10.22
N GLY A 198 0.87 15.20 11.24
CA GLY A 198 -0.40 15.39 11.95
C GLY A 198 -1.51 14.40 11.61
N LEU A 199 -1.32 13.54 10.61
CA LEU A 199 -2.30 12.49 10.30
C LEU A 199 -2.38 11.48 11.45
N GLY A 200 -3.56 10.91 11.64
CA GLY A 200 -3.68 9.64 12.35
C GLY A 200 -3.37 8.49 11.40
N GLY A 201 -3.51 7.26 11.87
CA GLY A 201 -3.38 6.12 10.98
C GLY A 201 -3.32 4.78 11.66
N VAL A 202 -3.34 3.74 10.84
CA VAL A 202 -3.29 2.34 11.25
C VAL A 202 -2.30 1.63 10.36
N VAL A 203 -1.34 0.91 10.97
CA VAL A 203 -0.53 -0.04 10.22
C VAL A 203 -1.38 -1.28 9.93
N HIS A 204 -1.76 -1.44 8.69
CA HIS A 204 -2.65 -2.50 8.25
C HIS A 204 -1.99 -3.88 8.38
N ARG A 205 -2.78 -4.84 8.88
CA ARG A 205 -2.40 -6.25 9.01
C ARG A 205 -3.55 -7.16 8.62
N ARG A 206 -4.77 -6.79 9.04
CA ARG A 206 -6.00 -7.50 8.79
C ARG A 206 -7.17 -6.53 8.69
N ALA A 207 -8.14 -6.85 7.83
CA ALA A 207 -9.30 -6.00 7.58
C ALA A 207 -10.19 -5.81 8.82
N ASP A 208 -10.50 -6.88 9.56
CA ASP A 208 -11.32 -6.85 10.77
C ASP A 208 -10.77 -5.89 11.84
N ARG A 209 -9.47 -6.01 12.14
CA ARG A 209 -8.79 -5.12 13.10
C ARG A 209 -8.69 -3.68 12.60
N THR A 210 -8.38 -3.51 11.32
CA THR A 210 -8.32 -2.17 10.72
C THR A 210 -9.67 -1.47 10.79
N ALA A 211 -10.77 -2.21 10.55
CA ALA A 211 -12.11 -1.68 10.65
C ALA A 211 -12.50 -1.28 12.09
N GLU A 212 -12.18 -2.12 13.09
CA GLU A 212 -12.38 -1.79 14.52
C GLU A 212 -11.60 -0.54 14.93
N GLN A 213 -10.34 -0.44 14.50
CA GLN A 213 -9.45 0.70 14.80
C GLN A 213 -9.93 1.98 14.09
N LEU A 214 -10.34 1.89 12.82
CA LEU A 214 -10.94 2.99 12.09
C LEU A 214 -12.23 3.48 12.75
N ALA A 215 -13.13 2.57 13.13
CA ALA A 215 -14.37 2.93 13.82
C ALA A 215 -14.07 3.71 15.11
N THR A 216 -13.09 3.26 15.89
CA THR A 216 -12.64 3.96 17.10
C THR A 216 -12.08 5.36 16.79
N LEU A 217 -11.17 5.48 15.81
CA LEU A 217 -10.54 6.76 15.44
C LEU A 217 -11.55 7.76 14.87
N LEU A 218 -12.57 7.28 14.16
CA LEU A 218 -13.64 8.08 13.58
C LEU A 218 -14.81 8.30 14.55
N SER A 219 -14.72 7.82 15.80
CA SER A 219 -15.80 7.89 16.80
C SER A 219 -17.13 7.29 16.30
N LEU A 220 -17.05 6.20 15.55
CA LEU A 220 -18.19 5.40 15.11
C LEU A 220 -18.50 4.30 16.13
N GLU A 221 -19.74 3.80 16.11
CA GLU A 221 -20.15 2.68 16.95
C GLU A 221 -19.29 1.42 16.66
N PRO A 222 -18.98 0.59 17.66
CA PRO A 222 -18.32 -0.69 17.43
C PRO A 222 -19.08 -1.56 16.43
N GLY A 223 -18.37 -2.16 15.47
CA GLY A 223 -18.99 -2.94 14.39
C GLY A 223 -19.64 -2.10 13.29
N ALA A 224 -19.49 -0.77 13.31
CA ALA A 224 -20.01 0.09 12.25
C ALA A 224 -19.26 -0.07 10.91
N LEU A 225 -18.09 -0.69 10.90
CA LEU A 225 -17.30 -1.00 9.71
C LEU A 225 -17.02 -2.51 9.71
N LEU A 226 -17.33 -3.17 8.58
CA LEU A 226 -17.38 -4.63 8.46
C LEU A 226 -18.33 -5.26 9.49
N GLU A 227 -19.49 -5.74 9.06
CA GLU A 227 -20.38 -6.46 9.97
C GLU A 227 -19.61 -7.59 10.66
N THR A 228 -19.53 -7.53 11.98
CA THR A 228 -19.08 -8.65 12.79
C THR A 228 -20.09 -9.76 12.57
N ARG A 229 -19.77 -10.73 11.71
CA ARG A 229 -20.57 -11.96 11.66
C ARG A 229 -20.46 -12.62 13.03
N SER A 230 -21.52 -12.47 13.82
CA SER A 230 -21.75 -13.16 15.09
C SER A 230 -21.56 -14.66 14.98
#